data_AF-A0A816HH49-F1
#
_entry.id   AF-A0A816HH49-F1
#
_cell.length_a   1.000
_cell.length_b   1.000
_cell.length_c   1.000
_cell.angle_alpha   90.00
_cell.angle_beta   90.00
_cell.angle_gamma   90.00
#
_symmetry.space_group_name_H-M   'P 1'
#
loop_
_entity.id
_entity.type
_entity.pdbx_description
1 polymer ?
#
loop_
_entity_poly.entity_id
_entity_poly.type
_entity_poly.pdbx_seq_one_letter_code
_entity_poly.pdbx_strand_id
1 'polypeptide(L)'
;MSNAAPSADLRSPSPNSSSPTICENEVECTKPALVTCHHCPKRLCLKHVLEHNEINIVRTYSLSDEINCLTHLLSKLDCQQSVDNARKHLDTWKENILADIENTYQHYSKEIDELQTELNQRVDIFKDSQKSKMSILQTQLAALQKVGEISQHVTNDFLCF
;
A
#
# COMPACT_ATOMS: atom_id res chain seq x y z
N MET A 1 13.22 -17.69 6.32
CA MET A 1 12.44 -18.10 7.51
C MET A 1 11.00 -18.22 7.05
N SER A 2 10.51 -19.46 7.02
CA SER A 2 9.21 -19.83 6.47
C SER A 2 8.12 -19.61 7.51
N ASN A 3 7.09 -18.83 7.20
CA ASN A 3 5.83 -18.86 7.95
C ASN A 3 4.74 -19.34 7.00
N ALA A 4 4.45 -20.64 7.11
CA ALA A 4 3.32 -21.30 6.48
C ALA A 4 2.04 -20.87 7.20
N ALA A 5 1.08 -20.32 6.45
CA ALA A 5 -0.28 -20.12 6.92
C ALA A 5 -0.96 -21.50 7.02
N PRO A 6 -1.73 -21.79 8.09
CA PRO A 6 -2.54 -23.01 8.13
C PRO A 6 -3.70 -22.85 7.16
N SER A 7 -3.72 -23.69 6.12
CA SER A 7 -4.88 -23.89 5.26
C SER A 7 -6.05 -24.36 6.12
N ALA A 8 -7.02 -23.48 6.36
CA ALA A 8 -8.28 -23.86 6.95
C ALA A 8 -9.04 -24.70 5.91
N ASP A 9 -9.05 -26.01 6.14
CA ASP A 9 -9.88 -26.99 5.45
C ASP A 9 -11.35 -26.57 5.57
N LEU A 10 -11.86 -25.87 4.56
CA LEU A 10 -13.28 -25.70 4.33
C LEU A 10 -13.82 -27.06 3.86
N ARG A 11 -14.02 -27.98 4.81
CA ARG A 11 -14.89 -29.13 4.59
C ARG A 11 -16.29 -28.58 4.34
N SER A 12 -16.65 -28.52 3.05
CA SER A 12 -18.01 -28.33 2.60
C SER A 12 -18.92 -29.32 3.34
N PRO A 13 -20.03 -28.88 3.94
CA PRO A 13 -21.07 -29.81 4.37
C PRO A 13 -21.56 -30.51 3.10
N SER A 14 -21.34 -31.82 3.02
CA SER A 14 -21.88 -32.66 1.97
C SER A 14 -23.40 -32.47 1.93
N PRO A 15 -24.03 -32.12 0.80
CA PRO A 15 -25.47 -31.96 0.71
C PRO A 15 -26.10 -33.34 0.47
N ASN A 16 -25.88 -34.26 1.41
CA ASN A 16 -26.52 -35.58 1.40
C ASN A 16 -27.06 -35.87 2.81
N SER A 17 -27.84 -34.94 3.35
CA SER A 17 -28.90 -35.33 4.27
C SER A 17 -30.16 -35.44 3.43
N SER A 18 -30.55 -36.68 3.09
CA SER A 18 -31.87 -37.00 2.58
C SER A 18 -32.89 -36.54 3.59
N SER A 19 -33.32 -35.28 3.47
CA SER A 19 -34.46 -34.74 4.19
C SER A 19 -35.66 -35.61 3.83
N PRO A 20 -36.36 -36.23 4.79
CA PRO A 20 -37.53 -37.03 4.49
C PRO A 20 -38.60 -36.10 3.91
N THR A 21 -38.76 -36.13 2.59
CA THR A 21 -39.70 -35.31 1.83
C THR A 21 -40.98 -36.06 1.47
N ILE A 22 -41.11 -37.30 1.90
CA ILE A 22 -42.18 -38.17 1.44
C ILE A 22 -42.78 -38.85 2.65
N CYS A 23 -44.09 -38.67 2.84
CA CYS A 23 -44.90 -39.58 3.63
C CYS A 23 -44.80 -40.96 2.95
N GLU A 24 -43.87 -41.79 3.39
CA GLU A 24 -43.60 -43.13 2.81
C GLU A 24 -44.85 -44.03 2.85
N ASN A 25 -45.89 -43.64 3.61
CA ASN A 25 -47.12 -44.39 3.83
C ASN A 25 -48.35 -43.84 3.08
N GLU A 26 -48.20 -42.85 2.19
CA GLU A 26 -49.32 -42.28 1.42
C GLU A 26 -49.94 -43.29 0.44
N VAL A 27 -49.10 -44.13 -0.19
CA VAL A 27 -49.47 -45.07 -1.25
C VAL A 27 -50.35 -46.23 -0.73
N GLU A 28 -50.25 -46.54 0.56
CA GLU A 28 -50.98 -47.66 1.20
C GLU A 28 -52.22 -47.20 1.98
N CYS A 29 -52.59 -45.91 1.89
CA CYS A 29 -53.71 -45.35 2.66
C CYS A 29 -55.08 -45.69 2.05
N THR A 30 -55.82 -46.61 2.65
CA THR A 30 -57.16 -47.03 2.19
C THR A 30 -58.32 -46.14 2.69
N LYS A 31 -58.05 -45.04 3.40
CA LYS A 31 -59.09 -44.20 4.02
C LYS A 31 -59.77 -43.26 3.02
N PRO A 32 -61.11 -43.20 2.95
CA PRO A 32 -61.84 -42.44 1.93
C PRO A 32 -61.95 -40.93 2.20
N ALA A 33 -61.78 -40.49 3.45
CA ALA A 33 -61.87 -39.07 3.82
C ALA A 33 -60.54 -38.36 3.57
N LEU A 34 -60.44 -37.67 2.43
CA LEU A 34 -59.22 -37.02 1.96
C LEU A 34 -59.39 -35.49 1.87
N VAL A 35 -58.46 -34.77 2.50
CA VAL A 35 -58.33 -33.30 2.47
C VAL A 35 -57.11 -32.93 1.63
N THR A 36 -57.19 -31.83 0.89
CA THR A 36 -56.05 -31.33 0.12
C THR A 36 -55.05 -30.63 1.05
N CYS A 37 -53.80 -31.08 1.05
CA CYS A 37 -52.71 -30.39 1.71
C CYS A 37 -52.33 -29.14 0.90
N HIS A 38 -52.36 -27.96 1.53
CA HIS A 38 -51.99 -26.70 0.90
C HIS A 38 -50.48 -26.54 0.62
N HIS A 39 -49.63 -27.37 1.24
CA HIS A 39 -48.19 -27.33 1.06
C HIS A 39 -47.71 -28.07 -0.20
N CYS A 40 -48.36 -29.16 -0.59
CA CYS A 40 -47.85 -30.06 -1.65
C CYS A 40 -48.94 -30.57 -2.62
N PRO A 41 -49.99 -29.78 -2.88
CA PRO A 41 -51.27 -30.14 -3.54
C PRO A 41 -51.84 -31.57 -3.42
N LYS A 42 -51.39 -32.39 -2.47
CA LYS A 42 -51.77 -33.81 -2.34
C LYS A 42 -53.07 -33.98 -1.56
N ARG A 43 -53.87 -34.99 -1.90
CA ARG A 43 -55.08 -35.36 -1.15
C ARG A 43 -54.75 -36.43 -0.12
N LEU A 44 -54.74 -36.02 1.15
CA LEU A 44 -54.28 -36.83 2.27
C LEU A 44 -55.42 -37.10 3.25
N CYS A 45 -55.43 -38.26 3.90
CA CYS A 45 -56.30 -38.46 5.04
C CYS A 45 -55.83 -37.59 6.22
N LEU A 46 -56.72 -37.33 7.19
CA LEU A 46 -56.41 -36.48 8.35
C LEU A 46 -55.12 -36.88 9.08
N LYS A 47 -54.85 -38.19 9.21
CA LYS A 47 -53.62 -38.70 9.84
C LYS A 47 -52.37 -38.21 9.11
N HIS A 48 -52.33 -38.34 7.79
CA HIS A 48 -51.18 -37.95 6.97
C HIS A 48 -51.03 -36.43 6.84
N VAL A 49 -52.14 -35.67 6.92
CA VAL A 49 -52.08 -34.21 7.04
C VAL A 49 -51.39 -33.79 8.34
N LEU A 50 -51.70 -34.45 9.46
CA LEU A 50 -51.05 -34.18 10.74
C LEU A 50 -49.57 -34.55 10.72
N GLU A 51 -49.19 -35.70 10.14
CA GLU A 51 -47.78 -36.08 9.97
C GLU A 51 -47.00 -35.06 9.11
N HIS A 52 -47.59 -34.56 8.02
CA HIS A 52 -47.00 -33.47 7.24
C HIS A 52 -46.84 -32.18 8.05
N ASN A 53 -47.83 -31.86 8.88
CA ASN A 53 -47.77 -30.68 9.73
C ASN A 53 -46.62 -30.79 10.75
N GLU A 54 -46.43 -31.95 11.37
CA GLU A 54 -45.30 -32.20 12.27
C GLU A 54 -43.95 -32.07 11.57
N ILE A 55 -43.80 -32.65 10.38
CA ILE A 55 -42.56 -32.50 9.57
C ILE A 55 -42.30 -31.01 9.26
N ASN A 56 -43.35 -30.26 8.90
CA ASN A 56 -43.23 -28.84 8.62
C ASN A 56 -42.85 -28.04 9.86
N ILE A 57 -43.44 -28.35 11.03
CA ILE A 57 -43.11 -27.73 12.31
C ILE A 57 -41.62 -27.94 12.63
N VAL A 58 -41.13 -29.17 12.53
CA VAL A 58 -39.71 -29.48 12.77
C VAL A 58 -38.79 -28.71 11.81
N ARG A 59 -39.14 -28.66 10.52
CA ARG A 59 -38.37 -27.90 9.52
C ARG A 59 -38.37 -26.40 9.82
N THR A 60 -39.50 -25.85 10.23
CA THR A 60 -39.58 -24.43 10.61
C THR A 60 -38.67 -24.11 11.78
N TYR A 61 -38.60 -24.99 12.80
CA TYR A 61 -37.67 -24.82 13.91
C TYR A 61 -36.21 -24.89 13.45
N SER A 62 -35.85 -25.88 12.62
CA SER A 62 -34.49 -25.97 12.06
C SER A 62 -34.09 -24.75 11.24
N LEU A 63 -35.00 -24.21 10.43
CA LEU A 63 -34.76 -22.97 9.68
C LEU A 63 -34.60 -21.77 10.61
N SER A 64 -35.40 -21.71 11.69
CA SER A 64 -35.26 -20.66 12.71
C SER A 64 -33.88 -20.72 13.38
N ASP A 65 -33.39 -21.91 13.70
CA ASP A 65 -32.06 -22.11 14.29
C ASP A 65 -30.95 -21.69 13.32
N GLU A 66 -31.08 -22.04 12.04
CA GLU A 66 -30.13 -21.63 11.00
C GLU A 66 -30.11 -20.11 10.81
N ILE A 67 -31.28 -19.46 10.76
CA ILE A 67 -31.41 -18.00 10.70
C ILE A 67 -30.71 -17.37 11.90
N ASN A 68 -30.97 -17.84 13.12
CA ASN A 68 -30.35 -17.32 14.34
C ASN A 68 -28.82 -17.47 14.31
N CYS A 69 -28.32 -18.61 13.86
CA CYS A 69 -26.88 -18.85 13.66
C CYS A 69 -26.27 -17.85 12.68
N LEU A 70 -26.89 -17.67 11.51
CA LEU A 70 -26.42 -16.73 10.49
C LEU A 70 -26.47 -15.28 10.98
N THR A 71 -27.53 -14.88 11.68
CA THR A 71 -27.64 -13.55 12.29
C THR A 71 -26.53 -13.29 13.30
N HIS A 72 -26.20 -14.29 14.13
CA HIS A 72 -25.09 -14.19 15.09
C HIS A 72 -23.70 -14.18 14.41
N LEU A 73 -23.53 -14.86 13.28
CA LEU A 73 -22.29 -14.75 12.49
C LEU A 73 -22.17 -13.37 11.85
N LEU A 74 -23.26 -12.82 11.31
CA LEU A 74 -23.33 -11.47 10.77
C LEU A 74 -23.03 -10.41 11.83
N SER A 75 -23.53 -10.56 13.06
CA SER A 75 -23.24 -9.60 14.13
C SER A 75 -21.78 -9.60 14.58
N LYS A 76 -21.03 -10.68 14.31
CA LYS A 76 -19.59 -10.77 14.56
C LYS A 76 -18.73 -10.20 13.43
N LEU A 77 -19.29 -9.97 12.25
CA LEU A 77 -18.57 -9.32 11.15
C LEU A 77 -18.52 -7.81 11.42
N ASP A 78 -17.53 -7.39 12.18
CA ASP A 78 -17.26 -5.97 12.40
C ASP A 78 -16.48 -5.37 11.21
N CYS A 79 -17.21 -5.20 10.11
CA CYS A 79 -16.69 -4.54 8.92
C CYS A 79 -16.21 -3.11 9.23
N GLN A 80 -16.80 -2.45 10.23
CA GLN A 80 -16.43 -1.10 10.62
C GLN A 80 -15.04 -1.08 11.26
N GLN A 81 -14.76 -1.99 12.19
CA GLN A 81 -13.42 -2.15 12.78
C GLN A 81 -12.37 -2.48 11.72
N SER A 82 -12.69 -3.33 10.73
CA SER A 82 -11.76 -3.62 9.64
C SER A 82 -11.46 -2.38 8.79
N VAL A 83 -12.48 -1.57 8.48
CA VAL A 83 -12.31 -0.31 7.73
C VAL A 83 -11.49 0.70 8.53
N ASP A 84 -11.75 0.83 9.83
CA ASP A 84 -11.03 1.77 10.70
C ASP A 84 -9.56 1.36 10.89
N ASN A 85 -9.26 0.06 10.98
CA ASN A 85 -7.89 -0.44 10.99
C ASN A 85 -7.18 -0.15 9.66
N ALA A 86 -7.83 -0.40 8.53
CA ALA A 86 -7.26 -0.10 7.22
C ALA A 86 -6.96 1.40 7.05
N ARG A 87 -7.86 2.28 7.51
CA ARG A 87 -7.65 3.73 7.51
C ARG A 87 -6.43 4.14 8.34
N LYS A 88 -6.30 3.62 9.57
CA LYS A 88 -5.13 3.88 10.42
C LYS A 88 -3.83 3.45 9.76
N HIS A 89 -3.80 2.26 9.16
CA HIS A 89 -2.61 1.80 8.43
C HIS A 89 -2.26 2.71 7.25
N LEU A 90 -3.25 3.20 6.52
CA LEU A 90 -3.05 4.12 5.42
C LEU A 90 -2.51 5.48 5.89
N ASP A 91 -3.05 6.01 7.00
CA ASP A 91 -2.60 7.26 7.60
C ASP A 91 -1.14 7.15 8.06
N THR A 92 -0.80 6.08 8.78
CA THR A 92 0.59 5.83 9.19
C THR A 92 1.52 5.65 7.99
N TRP A 93 1.10 4.93 6.95
CA TRP A 93 1.90 4.79 5.73
C TRP A 93 2.15 6.14 5.07
N LYS A 94 1.12 6.99 4.97
CA LYS A 94 1.22 8.34 4.42
C LYS A 94 2.21 9.19 5.22
N GLU A 95 2.13 9.18 6.55
CA GLU A 95 3.04 9.92 7.42
C GLU A 95 4.50 9.49 7.22
N ASN A 96 4.74 8.18 7.15
CA ASN A 96 6.09 7.63 6.92
C ASN A 96 6.65 8.05 5.56
N ILE A 97 5.86 7.97 4.50
CA ILE A 97 6.30 8.39 3.15
C ILE A 97 6.62 9.89 3.11
N LEU A 98 5.81 10.73 3.77
CA LEU A 98 6.08 12.17 3.84
C LEU A 98 7.37 12.46 4.61
N ALA A 99 7.62 11.74 5.71
CA ALA A 99 8.86 11.87 6.47
C ALA A 99 10.08 11.43 5.65
N ASP A 100 9.98 10.35 4.88
CA ASP A 100 11.06 9.87 4.02
C ASP A 100 11.38 10.87 2.90
N ILE A 101 10.35 11.46 2.28
CA ILE A 101 10.50 12.50 1.26
C ILE A 101 11.21 13.72 1.86
N GLU A 102 10.78 14.18 3.02
CA GLU A 102 11.37 15.35 3.71
C GLU A 102 12.84 15.09 4.06
N ASN A 103 13.15 13.94 4.65
CA ASN A 103 14.53 13.56 4.97
C ASN A 103 15.41 13.51 3.72
N THR A 104 14.89 12.95 2.62
CA THR A 104 15.61 12.87 1.34
C THR A 104 15.86 14.27 0.78
N TYR A 105 14.87 15.14 0.82
CA TYR A 105 14.99 16.52 0.36
C TYR A 105 16.03 17.29 1.18
N GLN A 106 15.97 17.21 2.51
CA GLN A 106 16.93 17.86 3.39
C GLN A 106 18.36 17.37 3.16
N HIS A 107 18.54 16.06 2.95
CA HIS A 107 19.85 15.48 2.66
C HIS A 107 20.46 16.07 1.38
N TYR A 108 19.73 16.04 0.27
CA TYR A 108 20.24 16.57 -1.00
C TYR A 108 20.37 18.08 -1.02
N SER A 109 19.47 18.81 -0.34
CA SER A 109 19.61 20.26 -0.20
C SER A 109 20.92 20.62 0.49
N LYS A 110 21.25 19.90 1.58
CA LYS A 110 22.50 20.10 2.31
C LYS A 110 23.72 19.75 1.44
N GLU A 111 23.67 18.66 0.69
CA GLU A 111 24.76 18.26 -0.20
C GLU A 111 25.01 19.30 -1.30
N ILE A 112 23.94 19.88 -1.87
CA ILE A 112 24.04 20.97 -2.84
C ILE A 112 24.69 22.21 -2.21
N ASP A 113 24.28 22.59 -1.00
CA ASP A 113 24.86 23.75 -0.29
C ASP A 113 26.36 23.55 0.00
N GLU A 114 26.75 22.33 0.39
CA GLU A 114 28.15 21.97 0.63
C GLU A 114 28.97 22.05 -0.66
N LEU A 115 28.50 21.46 -1.76
CA LEU A 115 29.16 21.51 -3.06
C LEU A 115 29.29 22.94 -3.58
N GLN A 116 28.25 23.76 -3.40
CA GLN A 116 28.27 25.15 -3.84
C GLN A 116 29.24 26.00 -3.01
N THR A 117 29.32 25.72 -1.70
CA THR A 117 30.32 26.35 -0.82
C THR A 117 31.73 25.97 -1.25
N GLU A 118 31.99 24.69 -1.51
CA GLU A 118 33.30 24.22 -1.96
C GLU A 118 33.70 24.83 -3.31
N LEU A 119 32.75 24.88 -4.25
CA LEU A 119 32.98 25.51 -5.56
C LEU A 119 33.38 26.97 -5.42
N ASN A 120 32.65 27.73 -4.60
CA ASN A 120 32.95 29.14 -4.37
C ASN A 120 34.35 29.33 -3.76
N GLN A 121 34.71 28.51 -2.77
CA GLN A 121 36.06 28.54 -2.18
C GLN A 121 37.14 28.27 -3.23
N ARG A 122 36.96 27.25 -4.07
CA ARG A 122 37.93 26.93 -5.14
C ARG A 122 38.04 28.05 -6.17
N VAL A 123 36.92 28.67 -6.53
CA VAL A 123 36.89 29.82 -7.46
C VAL A 123 37.65 31.01 -6.87
N ASP A 124 37.48 31.30 -5.58
CA ASP A 124 38.16 32.42 -4.93
C ASP A 124 39.67 32.17 -4.82
N ILE A 125 40.09 30.96 -4.42
CA ILE A 125 41.51 30.56 -4.43
C ILE A 125 42.11 30.70 -5.84
N PHE A 126 41.38 30.27 -6.87
CA PHE A 126 41.83 30.40 -8.25
C PHE A 126 41.98 31.87 -8.66
N LYS A 127 40.99 32.72 -8.36
CA LYS A 127 41.05 34.16 -8.65
C LYS A 127 42.25 34.82 -7.98
N ASP A 128 42.49 34.54 -6.71
CA ASP A 128 43.63 35.10 -5.97
C ASP A 128 44.97 34.64 -6.55
N SER A 129 45.07 33.35 -6.90
CA SER A 129 46.25 32.81 -7.58
C SER A 129 46.52 33.51 -8.93
N GLN A 130 45.48 33.70 -9.74
CA GLN A 130 45.61 34.39 -11.03
C GLN A 130 45.99 35.86 -10.86
N LYS A 131 45.39 36.55 -9.88
CA LYS A 131 45.73 37.94 -9.55
C LYS A 131 47.19 38.09 -9.14
N SER A 132 47.70 37.18 -8.31
CA SER A 132 49.10 37.15 -7.90
C SER A 132 50.03 36.93 -9.11
N LYS A 133 49.76 35.93 -9.94
CA LYS A 133 50.54 35.65 -11.16
C LYS A 133 50.56 36.86 -12.11
N MET A 134 49.42 37.50 -12.33
CA MET A 134 49.31 38.68 -13.19
C MET A 134 50.15 39.84 -12.65
N SER A 135 50.13 40.07 -11.34
CA SER A 135 50.94 41.11 -10.70
C SER A 135 52.44 40.86 -10.85
N ILE A 136 52.88 39.60 -10.72
CA ILE A 136 54.28 39.22 -10.95
C ILE A 136 54.67 39.47 -12.41
N LEU A 137 53.86 39.05 -13.37
CA LEU A 137 54.12 39.25 -14.79
C LEU A 137 54.16 40.74 -15.16
N GLN A 138 53.27 41.56 -14.62
CA GLN A 138 53.29 43.01 -14.81
C GLN A 138 54.58 43.64 -14.29
N THR A 139 55.04 43.20 -13.11
CA THR A 139 56.29 43.67 -12.51
C THR A 139 57.51 43.27 -13.34
N GLN A 140 57.55 42.03 -13.82
CA GLN A 140 58.62 41.53 -14.69
C GLN A 140 58.65 42.28 -16.02
N LEU A 141 57.48 42.54 -16.62
CA LEU A 141 57.39 43.30 -17.86
C LEU A 141 57.91 44.73 -17.69
N ALA A 142 57.54 45.41 -16.61
CA ALA A 142 58.03 46.75 -16.30
C ALA A 142 59.55 46.78 -16.08
N ALA A 143 60.10 45.76 -15.41
CA ALA A 143 61.55 45.64 -15.22
C ALA A 143 62.28 45.43 -16.56
N LEU A 144 61.77 44.57 -17.44
CA LEU A 144 62.33 44.36 -18.78
C LEU A 144 62.28 45.61 -19.65
N GLN A 145 61.18 46.37 -19.60
CA GLN A 145 61.06 47.65 -20.29
C GLN A 145 62.15 48.63 -19.85
N LYS A 146 62.36 48.77 -18.53
CA LYS A 146 63.41 49.61 -17.98
C LYS A 146 64.82 49.18 -18.41
N VAL A 147 65.08 47.87 -18.46
CA VAL A 147 66.37 47.35 -18.97
C VAL A 147 66.56 47.71 -20.45
N GLY A 148 65.50 47.60 -21.26
CA GLY A 148 65.52 48.02 -22.66
C GLY A 148 65.84 49.51 -22.83
N GLU A 149 65.20 50.38 -22.04
CA GLU A 149 65.45 51.82 -22.03
C GLU A 149 66.91 52.15 -21.68
N ILE A 150 67.45 51.51 -20.63
CA ILE A 150 68.85 51.68 -20.22
C ILE A 150 69.80 51.22 -21.34
N SER A 151 69.54 50.05 -21.94
CA SER A 151 70.35 49.53 -23.05
C SER A 151 70.38 50.49 -24.23
N GLN A 152 69.25 51.10 -24.56
CA GLN A 152 69.15 52.07 -25.65
C GLN A 152 69.93 53.35 -25.33
N HIS A 153 69.84 53.86 -24.10
CA HIS A 153 70.61 55.03 -23.67
C HIS A 153 72.12 54.79 -23.75
N VAL A 154 72.59 53.64 -23.22
CA VAL A 154 74.02 53.26 -23.29
C VAL A 154 74.48 53.15 -24.74
N THR A 155 73.69 52.52 -25.61
CA THR A 155 74.04 52.38 -27.03
C THR A 155 74.18 53.74 -27.72
N ASN A 156 73.28 54.67 -27.42
CA ASN A 156 73.34 56.03 -27.97
C ASN A 156 74.57 56.80 -27.46
N ASP A 157 74.92 56.66 -26.18
CA ASP A 157 76.09 57.35 -25.59
C ASP A 157 77.42 56.83 -26.17
N PHE A 158 77.50 55.54 -26.52
CA PHE A 158 78.68 54.94 -27.17
C PHE A 158 78.83 55.29 -28.65
N LEU A 159 77.74 55.65 -29.35
CA LEU A 159 77.77 56.04 -30.76
C LEU A 159 78.04 57.54 -30.97
N CYS A 160 78.16 58.32 -29.89
CA CYS A 160 78.48 59.76 -29.91
C CYS A 160 79.97 60.08 -29.65
N PHE A 161 80.84 59.08 -29.62
CA PHE A 161 82.31 59.21 -29.63
C PHE A 161 82.88 58.70 -30.96
#